data_AF-A0AAD3P4K2-F1
#
_entry.id   AF-A0AAD3P4K2-F1
#
_cell.length_a   1.000
_cell.length_b   1.000
_cell.length_c   1.000
_cell.angle_alpha   90.00
_cell.angle_beta   90.00
_cell.angle_gamma   90.00
#
_symmetry.space_group_name_H-M   'P 1'
#
loop_
_entity.id
_entity.type
_entity.pdbx_description
1 polymer ?
#
loop_
_entity_poly.entity_id
_entity_poly.type
_entity_poly.pdbx_seq_one_letter_code
_entity_poly.pdbx_strand_id
1 'polypeptide(L)'
;MQVISIGDQRLGIDPKLFELKPDGSGGFFIDSGTGFSRLITPAYDAVKNGVVRHFQQLGIQPVPQPTAPFGLCYALPIQAPLGTLMTFHMAGADFDVRFGSVFMYAQGATEMCMGILPIEPPGPNLLGAMQQANYHFLYDTVASILSYTREICIPTI
;
A
#
# COMPACT_ATOMS: atom_id res chain seq x y z
N MET A 1 -9.91 -7.53 -5.01
CA MET A 1 -8.53 -7.76 -4.53
C MET A 1 -8.48 -9.12 -3.85
N GLN A 2 -7.43 -9.93 -4.06
CA GLN A 2 -7.38 -11.31 -3.54
C GLN A 2 -6.36 -11.49 -2.43
N VAL A 3 -5.10 -11.06 -2.66
CA VAL A 3 -4.00 -11.25 -1.71
C VAL A 3 -3.10 -10.02 -1.75
N ILE A 4 -2.52 -9.67 -0.61
CA ILE A 4 -1.43 -8.70 -0.52
C ILE A 4 -0.17 -9.44 -0.10
N SER A 5 0.95 -9.14 -0.74
CA SER A 5 2.28 -9.64 -0.35
C SER A 5 3.19 -8.49 0.09
N ILE A 6 4.11 -8.78 1.03
CA ILE A 6 5.22 -7.91 1.39
C ILE A 6 6.52 -8.68 1.14
N GLY A 7 7.37 -8.18 0.25
CA GLY A 7 8.43 -8.98 -0.36
C GLY A 7 7.84 -10.27 -0.96
N ASP A 8 8.45 -11.40 -0.66
CA ASP A 8 7.97 -12.71 -1.12
C ASP A 8 6.87 -13.32 -0.22
N GLN A 9 6.46 -12.62 0.85
CA GLN A 9 5.51 -13.15 1.83
C GLN A 9 4.08 -12.73 1.52
N ARG A 10 3.23 -13.70 1.12
CA ARG A 10 1.76 -13.53 1.09
C ARG A 10 1.20 -13.34 2.50
N LEU A 11 0.39 -12.30 2.69
CA LEU A 11 -0.26 -12.01 3.95
C LEU A 11 -1.54 -12.86 4.11
N GLY A 12 -1.77 -13.36 5.32
CA GLY A 12 -2.99 -14.09 5.68
C GLY A 12 -4.16 -13.16 5.96
N ILE A 13 -4.60 -12.41 4.95
CA ILE A 13 -5.78 -11.54 5.01
C ILE A 13 -6.97 -12.29 4.44
N ASP A 14 -8.10 -12.30 5.15
CA ASP A 14 -9.35 -12.88 4.62
C ASP A 14 -9.81 -12.07 3.39
N PRO A 15 -9.90 -12.68 2.18
CA PRO A 15 -10.34 -11.98 0.98
C PRO A 15 -11.71 -11.30 1.09
N LYS A 16 -12.58 -11.79 1.99
CA LYS A 16 -13.90 -11.18 2.28
C LYS A 16 -13.80 -9.74 2.77
N LEU A 17 -12.66 -9.35 3.33
CA LEU A 17 -12.38 -7.98 3.75
C LEU A 17 -12.29 -7.01 2.57
N PHE A 18 -12.11 -7.52 1.34
CA PHE A 18 -12.01 -6.74 0.10
C PHE A 18 -13.23 -6.88 -0.80
N GLU A 19 -14.24 -7.65 -0.40
CA GLU A 19 -15.45 -7.88 -1.19
C GLU A 19 -16.43 -6.72 -1.05
N LEU A 20 -17.00 -6.31 -2.18
CA LEU A 20 -18.13 -5.38 -2.20
C LEU A 20 -19.39 -6.15 -1.81
N LYS A 21 -20.07 -5.70 -0.76
CA LYS A 21 -21.29 -6.33 -0.25
C LYS A 21 -22.53 -5.86 -1.01
N PRO A 22 -23.64 -6.61 -0.97
CA PRO A 22 -24.89 -6.23 -1.65
C PRO A 22 -25.48 -4.88 -1.20
N ASP A 23 -25.15 -4.42 0.00
CA ASP A 23 -25.57 -3.11 0.53
C ASP A 23 -24.67 -1.95 0.07
N GLY A 24 -23.67 -2.23 -0.77
CA GLY A 24 -22.70 -1.25 -1.28
C GLY A 24 -21.52 -0.98 -0.34
N SER A 25 -21.46 -1.61 0.84
CA SER A 25 -20.34 -1.45 1.78
C SER A 25 -19.18 -2.40 1.49
N GLY A 26 -18.02 -2.12 2.09
CA GLY A 26 -16.80 -2.92 1.87
C GLY A 26 -16.17 -2.64 0.52
N GLY A 27 -15.50 -3.63 -0.07
CA GLY A 27 -14.82 -3.49 -1.35
C GLY A 27 -13.37 -2.99 -1.27
N PHE A 28 -12.76 -2.93 -2.45
CA PHE A 28 -11.42 -2.39 -2.69
C PHE A 28 -11.47 -1.51 -3.93
N PHE A 29 -11.24 -0.22 -3.78
CA PHE A 29 -11.35 0.78 -4.84
C PHE A 29 -10.01 1.39 -5.15
N ILE A 30 -9.85 1.84 -6.38
CA ILE A 30 -8.71 2.64 -6.82
C ILE A 30 -9.17 4.09 -6.84
N ASP A 31 -8.56 4.91 -6.00
CA ASP A 31 -9.03 6.27 -5.74
C ASP A 31 -7.86 7.25 -5.74
N SER A 32 -7.66 7.92 -6.86
CA SER A 32 -6.65 8.98 -7.02
C SER A 32 -6.99 10.24 -6.23
N GLY A 33 -8.23 10.41 -5.73
CA GLY A 33 -8.64 11.50 -4.86
C GLY A 33 -8.14 11.32 -3.42
N THR A 34 -7.74 10.12 -3.05
CA THR A 34 -7.16 9.80 -1.74
C THR A 34 -5.64 9.75 -1.84
N GLY A 35 -4.93 10.62 -1.10
CA GLY A 35 -3.46 10.71 -1.18
C GLY A 35 -2.72 9.41 -0.82
N PHE A 36 -2.84 8.94 0.44
CA PHE A 36 -2.30 7.66 0.90
C PHE A 36 -3.36 6.58 0.88
N SER A 37 -3.02 5.34 0.54
CA SER A 37 -3.97 4.23 0.64
C SER A 37 -4.61 4.14 2.03
N ARG A 38 -5.87 3.72 2.05
CA ARG A 38 -6.65 3.47 3.28
C ARG A 38 -7.05 2.01 3.31
N LEU A 39 -6.73 1.30 4.39
CA LEU A 39 -7.16 -0.08 4.56
C LEU A 39 -7.99 -0.19 5.83
N ILE A 40 -9.03 -1.04 5.82
CA ILE A 40 -9.78 -1.30 7.05
C ILE A 40 -8.84 -1.90 8.09
N THR A 41 -9.06 -1.59 9.37
CA THR A 41 -8.12 -1.90 10.47
C THR A 41 -7.55 -3.33 10.43
N PRO A 42 -8.33 -4.41 10.20
CA PRO A 42 -7.76 -5.76 10.09
C PRO A 42 -6.76 -5.94 8.93
N ALA A 43 -7.05 -5.36 7.76
CA ALA A 43 -6.16 -5.43 6.60
C ALA A 43 -4.93 -4.51 6.78
N TYR A 44 -5.14 -3.33 7.36
CA TYR A 44 -4.05 -2.42 7.73
C TYR A 44 -3.06 -3.08 8.70
N ASP A 45 -3.54 -3.72 9.76
CA ASP A 45 -2.70 -4.38 10.76
C ASP A 45 -1.90 -5.54 10.14
N ALA A 46 -2.52 -6.32 9.26
CA ALA A 46 -1.83 -7.38 8.54
C ALA A 46 -0.68 -6.84 7.67
N VAL A 47 -0.93 -5.74 6.95
CA VAL A 47 0.07 -5.05 6.13
C VAL A 47 1.20 -4.48 6.99
N LYS A 48 0.85 -3.72 8.04
CA LYS A 48 1.81 -3.16 9.00
C LYS A 48 2.71 -4.24 9.58
N ASN A 49 2.13 -5.34 10.05
CA ASN A 49 2.88 -6.46 10.64
C ASN A 49 3.75 -7.18 9.59
N GLY A 50 3.28 -7.29 8.35
CA GLY A 50 4.07 -7.81 7.23
C GLY A 50 5.32 -6.97 6.96
N VAL A 51 5.16 -5.65 6.90
CA VAL A 51 6.28 -4.70 6.71
C VAL A 51 7.27 -4.76 7.87
N VAL A 52 6.78 -4.82 9.12
CA VAL A 52 7.65 -5.00 10.29
C VAL A 52 8.47 -6.28 10.18
N ARG A 53 7.84 -7.43 9.88
CA ARG A 53 8.58 -8.70 9.73
C ARG A 53 9.62 -8.62 8.61
N HIS A 54 9.27 -8.02 7.47
CA HIS A 54 10.18 -7.88 6.34
C HIS A 54 11.43 -7.07 6.71
N PHE A 55 11.28 -5.94 7.41
CA PHE A 55 12.43 -5.13 7.82
C PHE A 55 13.21 -5.73 9.00
N GLN A 56 12.57 -6.48 9.89
CA GLN A 56 13.27 -7.22 10.93
C GLN A 56 14.24 -8.26 10.36
N GLN A 57 13.90 -8.90 9.23
CA GLN A 57 14.82 -9.81 8.52
C GLN A 57 16.06 -9.09 7.98
N LEU A 58 15.98 -7.77 7.78
CA LEU A 58 17.07 -6.90 7.37
C LEU A 58 17.79 -6.24 8.57
N GLY A 59 17.43 -6.60 9.81
CA GLY A 59 17.99 -6.00 11.03
C GLY A 59 17.48 -4.60 11.34
N ILE A 60 16.40 -4.14 10.69
CA ILE A 60 15.83 -2.80 10.83
C ILE A 60 14.62 -2.88 11.78
N GLN A 61 14.61 -2.03 12.82
CA GLN A 61 13.54 -1.98 13.82
C GLN A 61 12.72 -0.69 13.68
N PRO A 62 11.40 -0.74 13.91
CA PRO A 62 10.56 0.45 13.88
C PRO A 62 10.88 1.39 15.04
N VAL A 63 10.62 2.68 14.86
CA VAL A 63 10.71 3.65 15.98
C VAL A 63 9.58 3.38 16.98
N PRO A 64 9.81 3.54 18.30
CA PRO A 64 8.79 3.30 19.31
C PRO A 64 7.58 4.24 19.21
N GLN A 65 7.81 5.47 18.77
CA GLN A 65 6.80 6.52 18.64
C GLN A 65 6.79 7.03 17.20
N PRO A 66 5.97 6.45 16.31
CA PRO A 66 5.93 6.88 14.92
C PRO A 66 5.35 8.28 14.80
N THR A 67 5.84 9.04 13.82
CA THR A 67 5.33 10.38 13.52
C THR A 67 3.88 10.33 13.03
N ALA A 68 3.00 11.06 13.72
CA ALA A 68 1.61 11.19 13.31
C ALA A 68 1.49 11.87 11.93
N PRO A 69 0.53 11.47 11.08
CA PRO A 69 -0.55 10.50 11.33
C PRO A 69 -0.16 9.03 11.07
N PHE A 70 1.11 8.73 10.82
CA PHE A 70 1.54 7.39 10.42
C PHE A 70 1.63 6.44 11.61
N GLY A 71 1.22 5.19 11.41
CA GLY A 71 1.29 4.17 12.46
C GLY A 71 2.52 3.27 12.42
N LEU A 72 3.45 3.52 11.49
CA LEU A 72 4.71 2.79 11.35
C LEU A 72 5.77 3.68 10.72
N CYS A 73 6.88 3.90 11.42
CA CYS A 73 8.03 4.65 10.93
C CYS A 73 9.34 3.96 11.32
N TYR A 74 10.41 4.32 10.63
CA TYR A 74 11.78 3.82 10.84
C TYR A 74 12.75 4.99 10.83
N ALA A 75 13.77 4.95 11.70
CA ALA A 75 14.82 5.95 11.73
C ALA A 75 15.74 5.80 10.51
N LEU A 76 16.17 6.94 9.96
CA LEU A 76 17.15 6.98 8.88
C LEU A 76 18.59 7.07 9.44
N PRO A 77 19.60 6.62 8.66
CA PRO A 77 19.50 6.08 7.31
C PRO A 77 19.08 4.61 7.28
N ILE A 78 18.34 4.21 6.24
CA ILE A 78 18.07 2.80 5.93
C ILE A 78 18.95 2.35 4.78
N GLN A 79 19.76 1.32 5.03
CA GLN A 79 20.63 0.69 4.05
C GLN A 79 20.03 -0.65 3.64
N ALA A 80 19.03 -0.61 2.76
CA ALA A 80 18.36 -1.79 2.22
C ALA A 80 18.11 -1.65 0.72
N PRO A 81 18.08 -2.75 -0.06
CA PRO A 81 17.72 -2.68 -1.47
C PRO A 81 16.25 -2.24 -1.64
N LEU A 82 16.05 -1.03 -2.17
CA LEU A 82 14.73 -0.41 -2.30
C LEU A 82 14.06 -0.78 -3.64
N GLY A 83 13.62 -2.04 -3.74
CA GLY A 83 12.93 -2.60 -4.90
C GLY A 83 11.39 -2.51 -4.82
N THR A 84 10.72 -3.54 -5.36
CA THR A 84 9.31 -3.81 -5.04
C THR A 84 9.23 -4.22 -3.57
N LEU A 85 8.33 -3.59 -2.81
CA LEU A 85 8.11 -3.91 -1.41
C LEU A 85 6.78 -4.65 -1.21
N MET A 86 5.75 -4.25 -1.97
CA MET A 86 4.39 -4.73 -1.79
C MET A 86 3.82 -5.14 -3.13
N THR A 87 3.03 -6.20 -3.16
CA THR A 87 2.29 -6.61 -4.37
C THR A 87 0.83 -6.81 -4.01
N PHE A 88 -0.06 -6.17 -4.76
CA PHE A 88 -1.49 -6.41 -4.72
C PHE A 88 -1.83 -7.44 -5.80
N HIS A 89 -2.16 -8.67 -5.40
CA HIS A 89 -2.58 -9.73 -6.32
C HIS A 89 -4.05 -9.54 -6.68
N MET A 90 -4.30 -8.97 -7.85
CA MET A 90 -5.62 -8.75 -8.43
C MET A 90 -6.05 -9.97 -9.26
N ALA A 91 -7.33 -10.03 -9.63
CA ALA A 91 -7.81 -11.09 -10.50
C ALA A 91 -7.12 -10.97 -11.87
N GLY A 92 -6.17 -11.87 -12.14
CA GLY A 92 -5.47 -11.98 -13.42
C GLY A 92 -4.20 -11.13 -13.57
N ALA A 93 -3.81 -10.33 -12.57
CA ALA A 93 -2.59 -9.53 -12.65
C ALA A 93 -2.02 -9.14 -11.28
N ASP A 94 -0.71 -8.96 -11.21
CA ASP A 94 0.02 -8.53 -10.02
C ASP A 94 0.40 -7.06 -10.13
N PHE A 95 -0.07 -6.26 -9.16
CA PHE A 95 0.22 -4.84 -9.08
C PHE A 95 1.33 -4.58 -8.04
N ASP A 96 2.54 -4.41 -8.54
CA ASP A 96 3.74 -4.18 -7.73
C ASP A 96 3.90 -2.73 -7.29
N VAL A 97 4.02 -2.50 -6.00
CA VAL A 97 4.27 -1.18 -5.41
C VAL A 97 5.70 -1.12 -4.89
N ARG A 98 6.45 -0.16 -5.44
CA ARG A 98 7.85 0.08 -5.05
C ARG A 98 7.92 0.68 -3.67
N PHE A 99 9.04 0.46 -3.00
CA PHE A 99 9.33 1.04 -1.70
C PHE A 99 9.05 2.55 -1.62
N GLY A 100 9.48 3.33 -2.62
CA GLY A 100 9.28 4.79 -2.65
C GLY A 100 7.82 5.24 -2.81
N SER A 101 6.92 4.33 -3.20
CA SER A 101 5.47 4.56 -3.25
C SER A 101 4.76 4.08 -1.98
N VAL A 102 5.45 3.34 -1.10
CA VAL A 102 4.93 2.89 0.21
C VAL A 102 5.43 3.78 1.33
N PHE A 103 6.67 4.26 1.27
CA PHE A 103 7.30 5.06 2.31
C PHE A 103 7.57 6.49 1.87
N MET A 104 7.48 7.41 2.83
CA MET A 104 7.79 8.82 2.65
C MET A 104 8.66 9.35 3.78
N TYR A 105 9.43 10.40 3.50
CA TYR A 105 10.20 11.09 4.52
C TYR A 105 9.31 11.90 5.46
N ALA A 106 9.61 11.85 6.75
CA ALA A 106 8.97 12.62 7.81
C ALA A 106 10.03 13.25 8.74
N GLN A 107 9.61 14.14 9.64
CA GLN A 107 10.48 14.77 10.65
C GLN A 107 11.77 15.39 10.07
N GLY A 108 11.64 16.24 9.05
CA GLY A 108 12.82 16.83 8.40
C GLY A 108 13.77 15.78 7.79
N ALA A 109 13.24 14.67 7.30
CA ALA A 109 13.98 13.52 6.73
C ALA A 109 14.87 12.77 7.74
N THR A 110 14.46 12.74 9.01
CA THR A 110 15.08 11.86 10.04
C THR A 110 14.37 10.53 10.17
N GLU A 111 13.11 10.45 9.73
CA GLU A 111 12.32 9.22 9.70
C GLU A 111 11.78 8.95 8.29
N MET A 112 11.49 7.69 8.02
CA MET A 112 10.61 7.30 6.93
C MET A 112 9.39 6.56 7.47
N CYS A 113 8.21 6.91 6.97
CA CYS A 113 6.94 6.44 7.48
C CYS A 113 6.11 5.77 6.39
N MET A 114 5.38 4.71 6.77
CA MET A 114 4.50 3.97 5.87
C MET A 114 3.28 4.82 5.52
N GLY A 115 3.17 5.21 4.25
CA GLY A 115 2.07 5.97 3.67
C GLY A 115 0.86 5.10 3.33
N ILE A 116 0.45 4.25 4.25
CA ILE A 116 -0.81 3.48 4.25
C ILE A 116 -1.42 3.72 5.62
N LEU A 117 -2.68 4.13 5.67
CA LEU A 117 -3.34 4.53 6.91
C LEU A 117 -4.59 3.67 7.16
N PRO A 118 -4.99 3.45 8.43
CA PRO A 118 -6.23 2.76 8.72
C PRO A 118 -7.44 3.62 8.35
N ILE A 119 -8.57 2.95 8.07
CA ILE A 119 -9.90 3.56 8.01
C ILE A 119 -10.88 2.67 8.79
N GLU A 120 -11.78 3.30 9.56
CA GLU A 120 -12.78 2.54 10.31
C GLU A 120 -13.89 2.03 9.38
N PRO A 121 -14.42 0.82 9.60
CA PRO A 121 -15.65 0.37 8.97
C PRO A 121 -16.80 1.38 9.20
N PRO A 122 -17.71 1.58 8.23
CA PRO A 122 -17.91 0.80 7.02
C PRO A 122 -17.05 1.25 5.82
N GLY A 123 -16.05 2.12 6.04
CA GLY A 123 -15.21 2.65 4.97
C GLY A 123 -14.57 1.54 4.13
N PRO A 124 -14.47 1.72 2.80
CA PRO A 124 -13.88 0.70 1.93
C PRO A 124 -12.36 0.72 2.02
N ASN A 125 -11.72 -0.31 1.46
CA ASN A 125 -10.27 -0.26 1.20
C ASN A 125 -10.03 0.60 -0.05
N LEU A 126 -9.04 1.49 0.01
CA LEU A 126 -8.71 2.44 -1.03
C LEU A 126 -7.22 2.32 -1.39
N LEU A 127 -6.93 2.06 -2.67
CA LEU A 127 -5.61 2.25 -3.24
C LEU A 127 -5.45 3.73 -3.60
N GLY A 128 -4.65 4.45 -2.82
CA GLY A 128 -4.46 5.89 -2.94
C GLY A 128 -3.44 6.30 -4.02
N ALA A 129 -3.42 7.58 -4.36
CA ALA A 129 -2.60 8.17 -5.41
C ALA A 129 -1.10 7.87 -5.27
N MET A 130 -0.56 7.89 -4.05
CA MET A 130 0.87 7.62 -3.81
C MET A 130 1.28 6.21 -4.22
N GLN A 131 0.42 5.22 -3.97
CA GLN A 131 0.65 3.83 -4.38
C GLN A 131 0.35 3.61 -5.87
N GLN A 132 -0.47 4.48 -6.49
CA GLN A 132 -0.71 4.50 -7.93
C GLN A 132 0.42 5.19 -8.73
N ALA A 133 1.31 5.94 -8.08
CA ALA A 133 2.35 6.70 -8.77
C ALA A 133 3.27 5.80 -9.62
N ASN A 134 3.71 6.32 -10.78
CA ASN A 134 4.47 5.59 -11.80
C ASN A 134 3.72 4.40 -12.44
N TYR A 135 2.39 4.49 -12.48
CA TYR A 135 1.54 3.59 -13.24
C TYR A 135 0.51 4.37 -14.04
N HIS A 136 0.21 3.86 -15.23
CA HIS A 136 -0.94 4.27 -16.02
C HIS A 136 -2.06 3.26 -15.78
N PHE A 137 -3.19 3.72 -15.25
CA PHE A 137 -4.41 2.94 -15.10
C PHE A 137 -5.40 3.26 -16.21
N LEU A 138 -5.89 2.24 -16.89
CA LEU A 138 -6.95 2.33 -17.90
C LEU A 138 -8.20 1.63 -17.36
N TYR A 139 -9.31 2.38 -17.34
CA TYR A 139 -10.62 1.91 -16.93
C TYR A 139 -11.49 1.72 -18.18
N ASP A 140 -11.59 0.48 -18.66
CA ASP A 140 -12.54 0.12 -19.71
C ASP A 140 -13.87 -0.26 -19.06
N THR A 141 -14.76 0.73 -18.98
CA THR A 141 -16.09 0.57 -18.37
C THR A 141 -17.06 -0.21 -19.23
N VAL A 142 -16.81 -0.33 -20.55
CA VAL A 142 -17.65 -1.11 -21.46
C VAL A 142 -17.33 -2.59 -21.32
N ALA A 143 -16.04 -2.94 -21.30
CA ALA A 143 -15.58 -4.32 -21.12
C ALA A 143 -15.52 -4.76 -19.65
N SER A 144 -15.68 -3.83 -18.70
CA SER A 144 -15.46 -4.07 -17.26
C SER A 144 -14.05 -4.58 -16.96
N ILE A 145 -13.05 -3.98 -17.61
CA ILE A 145 -11.64 -4.35 -17.48
C ILE A 145 -10.88 -3.18 -16.87
N LEU A 146 -10.09 -3.49 -15.84
CA LEU A 146 -9.04 -2.62 -15.34
C LEU A 146 -7.70 -3.10 -15.89
N SER A 147 -6.99 -2.23 -16.60
CA SER A 147 -5.62 -2.49 -17.05
C SER A 147 -4.66 -1.51 -16.39
N TYR A 148 -3.44 -1.95 -16.12
CA TYR A 148 -2.39 -1.08 -15.63
C TYR A 148 -1.03 -1.48 -16.20
N THR A 149 -0.19 -0.48 -16.44
CA THR A 149 1.20 -0.67 -16.82
C THR A 149 2.08 0.30 -16.05
N ARG A 150 3.32 -0.10 -15.79
CA ARG A 150 4.30 0.81 -15.20
C ARG A 150 4.65 1.89 -16.23
N GLU A 151 4.71 3.12 -15.76
CA GLU A 151 5.11 4.30 -16.54
C GLU A 151 6.09 5.10 -15.68
N ILE A 152 7.28 5.43 -16.17
CA ILE A 152 8.25 6.19 -15.38
C ILE A 152 7.90 7.67 -15.54
N CYS A 153 7.22 8.24 -14.54
CA CYS A 153 6.91 9.66 -14.49
C CYS A 153 8.16 10.45 -14.08
N ILE A 154 9.00 10.82 -15.05
CA ILE A 154 10.13 11.74 -14.81
C ILE A 154 9.54 13.15 -14.71
N PRO A 155 9.81 13.93 -13.64
CA PRO A 155 9.52 15.35 -13.64
C PRO A 155 10.37 15.99 -14.74
N THR A 156 9.77 16.29 -15.88
CA THR A 156 10.40 17.16 -16.87
C THR A 156 10.36 18.56 -16.28
N ILE A 157 11.50 19.00 -15.75
CA ILE A 157 11.76 20.38 -15.36
C ILE A 157 12.09 21.18 -16.63
#